data_AF-A0A653XR13-F1
#
_entry.id   AF-A0A653XR13-F1
#
_cell.length_a   1.000
_cell.length_b   1.000
_cell.length_c   1.000
_cell.angle_alpha   90.00
_cell.angle_beta   90.00
_cell.angle_gamma   90.00
#
_symmetry.space_group_name_H-M   'P 1'
#
loop_
_entity.id
_entity.type
_entity.pdbx_description
1 polymer ?
#
loop_
_entity_poly.entity_id
_entity_poly.type
_entity_poly.pdbx_seq_one_letter_code
_entity_poly.pdbx_strand_id
1 'polypeptide(L)'
;MKFYFYFIFFSSFYLVQGQSKVNLKEYKQIHFDKNKVFDATYHLWKFNNKWIPKENDTLKQPYFVDDRNYKGLINYGVQFKSKDFRLFHYLEGRHMHFLRVEIEKALFNRNDSIMQIEGYVSGGWGDLANKVKKETGLENHINVFLGERKDTIKNCYYSSVVNEEFIEVTLNHQQVDENTILDTFPAFYLKNSSQYKTSPKGKRHFKIKGKITDNTLLAFGGLNCYSEIFDLSAMVYTPNKNRRKKIEPREIPSYKTLMVNNKLLADNDKDKATTNDISYYSFTEKAEDFILKKQYAKAKEQYLLLDKEYPILFARDIHNALRCATLSRDYKNAFYWGEKLAKKGVGINYFNSSVLVSLKRNPNWKNFSIAYDSILKNTKLSFNNELKIQIDNLKEEDQIDYRLATRKDHKTRYETTVRVTEKLVNLLKKEGYPSEEKIGIETKNDTILNYAPEFNVLIMHARQLQVNTLPQLEKQLFEFGKNIEYDYTRNNLKTEIYNSCYHIYKGKLYSAKGCSENDLTVKKIKYLFKNPYNFTFYNNQYDVISFEKENELELDRYYEENYNFITQLTDDWYFYEK
;
A
#
# COMPACT_ATOMS: atom_id res chain seq x y z
N MET A 1 2.02 -69.80 -0.60
CA MET A 1 2.47 -69.04 -1.78
C MET A 1 3.28 -67.84 -1.28
N LYS A 2 4.57 -67.68 -1.64
CA LYS A 2 5.43 -66.60 -1.11
C LYS A 2 5.42 -65.41 -2.07
N PHE A 3 5.04 -64.22 -1.60
CA PHE A 3 5.26 -62.96 -2.32
C PHE A 3 6.51 -62.27 -1.77
N TYR A 4 7.42 -61.87 -2.66
CA TYR A 4 8.57 -61.02 -2.33
C TYR A 4 8.17 -59.55 -2.43
N PHE A 5 8.42 -58.77 -1.37
CA PHE A 5 8.43 -57.31 -1.44
C PHE A 5 9.85 -56.81 -1.68
N TYR A 6 10.09 -56.16 -2.82
CA TYR A 6 11.36 -55.49 -3.10
C TYR A 6 11.35 -54.07 -2.52
N PHE A 7 12.21 -53.82 -1.52
CA PHE A 7 12.48 -52.46 -1.02
C PHE A 7 13.59 -51.81 -1.87
N ILE A 8 13.23 -50.82 -2.68
CA ILE A 8 14.21 -50.05 -3.47
C ILE A 8 14.65 -48.83 -2.65
N PHE A 9 15.86 -48.89 -2.10
CA PHE A 9 16.51 -47.77 -1.43
C PHE A 9 17.07 -46.79 -2.46
N PHE A 10 16.39 -45.67 -2.70
CA PHE A 10 16.94 -44.54 -3.46
C PHE A 10 17.92 -43.73 -2.59
N SER A 11 19.18 -44.16 -2.57
CA SER A 11 20.30 -43.42 -1.96
C SER A 11 20.72 -42.24 -2.86
N SER A 12 20.05 -41.10 -2.68
CA SER A 12 20.36 -39.84 -3.38
C SER A 12 21.69 -39.23 -2.90
N PHE A 13 22.80 -39.73 -3.44
CA PHE A 13 24.12 -39.14 -3.29
C PHE A 13 24.17 -37.73 -3.89
N TYR A 14 23.95 -36.72 -3.05
CA TYR A 14 24.27 -35.33 -3.39
C TYR A 14 25.78 -35.19 -3.57
N LEU A 15 26.23 -35.19 -4.83
CA LEU A 15 27.57 -34.79 -5.22
C LEU A 15 27.78 -33.31 -4.86
N VAL A 16 28.31 -33.06 -3.67
CA VAL A 16 28.76 -31.74 -3.22
C VAL A 16 29.95 -31.34 -4.10
N GLN A 17 29.67 -30.65 -5.20
CA GLN A 17 30.70 -30.07 -6.06
C GLN A 17 31.58 -29.16 -5.20
N GLY A 18 32.87 -29.53 -5.12
CA GLY A 18 33.85 -28.83 -4.28
C GLY A 18 34.01 -27.38 -4.74
N GLN A 19 33.36 -26.45 -4.01
CA GLN A 19 33.47 -25.03 -4.29
C GLN A 19 34.94 -24.61 -4.32
N SER A 20 35.35 -23.92 -5.40
CA SER A 20 36.72 -23.46 -5.60
C SER A 20 37.08 -22.37 -4.58
N LYS A 21 37.56 -22.80 -3.41
CA LYS A 21 37.92 -21.93 -2.27
C LYS A 21 38.97 -20.91 -2.69
N VAL A 22 38.50 -19.67 -2.92
CA VAL A 22 39.30 -18.53 -3.37
C VAL A 22 40.43 -18.27 -2.36
N ASN A 23 41.68 -18.22 -2.83
CA ASN A 23 42.88 -18.10 -1.99
C ASN A 23 43.16 -16.65 -1.51
N LEU A 24 42.13 -15.87 -1.21
CA LEU A 24 42.28 -14.54 -0.61
C LEU A 24 42.59 -14.66 0.89
N LYS A 25 43.86 -14.43 1.26
CA LYS A 25 44.32 -14.31 2.65
C LYS A 25 44.03 -12.94 3.27
N GLU A 26 43.84 -11.92 2.43
CA GLU A 26 43.68 -10.52 2.82
C GLU A 26 42.48 -9.88 2.10
N TYR A 27 41.71 -9.07 2.81
CA TYR A 27 40.48 -8.44 2.32
C TYR A 27 40.54 -6.92 2.51
N LYS A 28 40.32 -6.19 1.41
CA LYS A 28 40.19 -4.71 1.38
C LYS A 28 38.73 -4.28 1.51
N GLN A 29 38.44 -3.05 1.98
CA GLN A 29 37.10 -2.45 2.13
C GLN A 29 36.07 -2.86 1.05
N ILE A 30 36.43 -2.79 -0.24
CA ILE A 30 35.56 -3.13 -1.39
C ILE A 30 35.00 -4.58 -1.36
N HIS A 31 35.57 -5.50 -0.59
CA HIS A 31 35.06 -6.86 -0.38
C HIS A 31 33.96 -6.89 0.69
N PHE A 32 34.08 -6.04 1.70
CA PHE A 32 33.05 -5.81 2.71
C PHE A 32 31.85 -5.10 2.07
N ASP A 33 32.07 -4.03 1.29
CA ASP A 33 30.99 -3.29 0.61
C ASP A 33 30.10 -4.20 -0.28
N LYS A 34 30.70 -5.14 -1.00
CA LYS A 34 29.97 -6.15 -1.81
C LYS A 34 29.08 -7.05 -0.96
N ASN A 35 29.51 -7.35 0.26
CA ASN A 35 28.80 -8.20 1.23
C ASN A 35 28.05 -7.39 2.30
N LYS A 36 27.88 -6.08 2.08
CA LYS A 36 27.22 -5.16 3.00
C LYS A 36 25.72 -5.45 3.05
N VAL A 37 25.24 -5.86 4.22
CA VAL A 37 23.82 -5.94 4.58
C VAL A 37 23.32 -4.51 4.80
N PHE A 38 22.05 -4.23 4.52
CA PHE A 38 21.53 -2.87 4.37
C PHE A 38 21.79 -1.96 5.58
N ASP A 39 22.50 -0.86 5.33
CA ASP A 39 23.01 0.11 6.30
C ASP A 39 21.94 1.02 6.92
N ALA A 40 20.83 1.24 6.22
CA ALA A 40 19.66 2.00 6.70
C ALA A 40 18.49 1.10 7.16
N THR A 41 18.77 -0.14 7.62
CA THR A 41 17.73 -1.14 7.93
C THR A 41 17.70 -1.63 9.37
N TYR A 42 18.85 -1.90 9.98
CA TYR A 42 18.90 -2.59 11.27
C TYR A 42 19.22 -1.64 12.42
N HIS A 43 18.42 -1.64 13.49
CA HIS A 43 18.73 -0.95 14.74
C HIS A 43 19.34 -1.95 15.75
N LEU A 44 20.41 -1.56 16.44
CA LEU A 44 20.98 -2.30 17.57
C LEU A 44 20.13 -2.09 18.83
N TRP A 45 19.40 -3.13 19.25
CA TRP A 45 18.64 -3.14 20.49
C TRP A 45 19.43 -3.87 21.57
N LYS A 46 19.72 -3.20 22.69
CA LYS A 46 20.46 -3.77 23.83
C LYS A 46 19.61 -3.73 25.10
N PHE A 47 19.52 -4.88 25.77
CA PHE A 47 18.73 -5.13 26.99
C PHE A 47 18.72 -3.97 28.01
N ASN A 48 19.89 -3.43 28.38
CA ASN A 48 20.00 -2.39 29.42
C ASN A 48 19.69 -0.95 28.95
N ASN A 49 19.57 -0.67 27.65
CA ASN A 49 19.28 0.68 27.16
C ASN A 49 17.77 0.80 26.91
N LYS A 50 17.11 1.73 27.61
CA LYS A 50 15.63 1.78 27.67
C LYS A 50 14.98 1.90 26.28
N TRP A 51 14.17 0.90 25.88
CA TRP A 51 13.07 1.03 24.90
C TRP A 51 12.02 -0.13 24.82
N ILE A 52 11.89 -1.19 25.64
CA ILE A 52 12.65 -1.78 26.76
C ILE A 52 12.41 -3.31 26.73
N PRO A 53 13.44 -4.20 26.76
CA PRO A 53 13.25 -5.63 27.04
C PRO A 53 13.17 -5.94 28.55
N LYS A 54 12.33 -6.90 28.96
CA LYS A 54 12.13 -7.28 30.38
C LYS A 54 12.96 -8.51 30.81
N GLU A 55 13.03 -8.74 32.12
CA GLU A 55 13.80 -9.81 32.79
C GLU A 55 13.56 -11.23 32.24
N ASN A 56 12.36 -11.50 31.71
CA ASN A 56 11.99 -12.80 31.13
C ASN A 56 12.62 -13.05 29.74
N ASP A 57 13.24 -12.05 29.11
CA ASP A 57 13.98 -12.22 27.85
C ASP A 57 15.37 -12.81 28.13
N THR A 58 15.43 -14.15 28.15
CA THR A 58 16.58 -14.94 28.65
C THR A 58 17.88 -14.72 27.89
N LEU A 59 17.84 -14.15 26.68
CA LEU A 59 19.01 -13.87 25.87
C LEU A 59 19.58 -12.48 26.21
N LYS A 60 20.56 -12.45 27.12
CA LYS A 60 21.37 -11.26 27.47
C LYS A 60 22.23 -10.69 26.32
N GLN A 61 22.02 -11.15 25.08
CA GLN A 61 22.78 -10.76 23.90
C GLN A 61 22.08 -9.60 23.17
N PRO A 62 22.83 -8.72 22.48
CA PRO A 62 22.23 -7.66 21.68
C PRO A 62 21.54 -8.21 20.43
N TYR A 63 20.43 -7.57 20.07
CA TYR A 63 19.63 -7.88 18.88
C TYR A 63 19.83 -6.82 17.80
N PHE A 64 19.79 -7.24 16.55
CA PHE A 64 19.72 -6.37 15.37
C PHE A 64 18.34 -6.51 14.75
N VAL A 65 17.55 -5.43 14.77
CA VAL A 65 16.11 -5.46 14.45
C VAL A 65 15.83 -4.69 13.16
N ASP A 66 15.14 -5.32 12.20
CA ASP A 66 14.64 -4.68 10.98
C ASP A 66 13.33 -3.92 11.29
N ASP A 67 13.47 -2.68 11.77
CA ASP A 67 12.34 -1.85 12.21
C ASP A 67 11.80 -0.90 11.11
N ARG A 68 12.10 -1.19 9.83
CA ARG A 68 11.58 -0.42 8.68
C ARG A 68 10.06 -0.40 8.55
N ASN A 69 9.39 -1.38 9.15
CA ASN A 69 7.92 -1.49 9.18
C ASN A 69 7.29 -0.88 10.44
N TYR A 70 8.08 -0.21 11.29
CA TYR A 70 7.60 0.44 12.51
C TYR A 70 6.65 1.59 12.19
N LYS A 71 5.49 1.57 12.86
CA LYS A 71 4.35 2.44 12.52
C LYS A 71 4.20 3.64 13.48
N GLY A 72 4.80 3.59 14.66
CA GLY A 72 4.54 4.52 15.76
C GLY A 72 3.28 4.18 16.56
N LEU A 73 3.24 4.49 17.86
CA LEU A 73 2.26 3.92 18.80
C LEU A 73 0.79 4.13 18.39
N ILE A 74 0.40 5.33 17.95
CA ILE A 74 -0.97 5.60 17.49
C ILE A 74 -1.35 4.73 16.28
N ASN A 75 -0.41 4.47 15.37
CA ASN A 75 -0.67 3.62 14.19
C ASN A 75 -0.69 2.11 14.52
N TYR A 76 -0.44 1.73 15.78
CA TYR A 76 -0.73 0.41 16.34
C TYR A 76 -2.11 0.32 17.00
N GLY A 77 -2.88 1.41 17.00
CA GLY A 77 -4.18 1.47 17.68
C GLY A 77 -4.09 1.84 19.16
N VAL A 78 -2.93 2.31 19.65
CA VAL A 78 -2.80 2.83 21.01
C VAL A 78 -3.52 4.18 21.09
N GLN A 79 -4.50 4.25 21.99
CA GLN A 79 -5.33 5.41 22.27
C GLN A 79 -4.85 6.09 23.57
N PHE A 80 -4.88 7.42 23.58
CA PHE A 80 -4.46 8.26 24.71
C PHE A 80 -5.60 9.21 25.07
N LYS A 81 -5.93 9.34 26.36
CA LYS A 81 -7.04 10.15 26.87
C LYS A 81 -6.68 10.78 28.22
N SER A 82 -6.85 12.09 28.40
CA SER A 82 -6.57 12.69 29.71
C SER A 82 -7.68 12.34 30.71
N LYS A 83 -7.30 11.84 31.90
CA LYS A 83 -8.23 11.45 32.98
C LYS A 83 -8.91 12.67 33.61
N ASP A 84 -8.27 13.83 33.52
CA ASP A 84 -8.76 15.14 33.98
C ASP A 84 -9.35 16.00 32.85
N PHE A 85 -9.54 15.42 31.67
CA PHE A 85 -10.02 16.08 30.44
C PHE A 85 -9.19 17.27 29.92
N ARG A 86 -7.97 17.50 30.44
CA ARG A 86 -7.08 18.54 29.91
C ARG A 86 -6.48 18.17 28.56
N LEU A 87 -6.10 19.19 27.79
CA LEU A 87 -5.30 19.03 26.59
C LEU A 87 -3.86 18.64 26.95
N PHE A 88 -3.32 17.66 26.23
CA PHE A 88 -1.93 17.24 26.33
C PHE A 88 -1.32 17.12 24.93
N HIS A 89 0.01 17.24 24.82
CA HIS A 89 0.73 17.04 23.57
C HIS A 89 1.48 15.70 23.63
N TYR A 90 1.32 14.88 22.60
CA TYR A 90 2.07 13.64 22.40
C TYR A 90 2.89 13.73 21.10
N LEU A 91 4.21 13.66 21.26
CA LEU A 91 5.19 13.80 20.19
C LEU A 91 6.09 12.56 20.12
N GLU A 92 5.85 11.70 19.15
CA GLU A 92 6.74 10.60 18.81
C GLU A 92 7.81 11.04 17.79
N GLY A 93 8.99 11.37 18.29
CA GLY A 93 10.17 11.73 17.49
C GLY A 93 11.20 10.60 17.49
N ARG A 94 11.41 9.94 16.34
CA ARG A 94 12.43 8.88 16.18
C ARG A 94 13.53 9.35 15.23
N HIS A 95 14.66 9.73 15.80
CA HIS A 95 15.87 10.15 15.08
C HIS A 95 16.89 9.00 15.09
N MET A 96 17.33 8.59 13.90
CA MET A 96 18.34 7.56 13.75
C MET A 96 19.61 8.14 13.11
N HIS A 97 20.75 7.88 13.73
CA HIS A 97 22.06 8.29 13.23
C HIS A 97 22.68 7.19 12.35
N PHE A 98 23.40 7.59 11.31
CA PHE A 98 24.15 6.65 10.48
C PHE A 98 25.55 6.40 11.05
N LEU A 99 26.07 5.20 10.78
CA LEU A 99 27.47 4.84 11.00
C LEU A 99 28.17 4.77 9.63
N ARG A 100 29.50 4.96 9.63
CA ARG A 100 30.38 4.75 8.47
C ARG A 100 31.60 3.96 8.92
N VAL A 101 31.78 2.77 8.34
CA VAL A 101 32.85 1.83 8.66
C VAL A 101 33.93 1.85 7.57
N GLU A 102 35.19 1.86 7.99
CA GLU A 102 36.37 1.81 7.12
C GLU A 102 37.30 0.68 7.61
N ILE A 103 37.37 -0.42 6.85
CA ILE A 103 38.25 -1.56 7.11
C ILE A 103 39.61 -1.30 6.45
N GLU A 104 40.65 -1.19 7.26
CA GLU A 104 42.01 -0.95 6.76
C GLU A 104 42.75 -2.26 6.49
N LYS A 105 42.54 -3.27 7.33
CA LYS A 105 43.20 -4.57 7.23
C LYS A 105 42.32 -5.69 7.76
N ALA A 106 42.18 -6.74 6.97
CA ALA A 106 41.44 -7.93 7.36
C ALA A 106 42.17 -9.18 6.87
N LEU A 107 42.69 -9.97 7.80
CA LEU A 107 43.47 -11.19 7.55
C LEU A 107 42.64 -12.42 7.93
N PHE A 108 42.61 -13.42 7.06
CA PHE A 108 41.94 -14.71 7.30
C PHE A 108 42.94 -15.86 7.28
N ASN A 109 43.03 -16.61 8.39
CA ASN A 109 43.73 -17.88 8.43
C ASN A 109 42.76 -19.02 8.08
N ARG A 110 43.06 -19.74 7.00
CA ARG A 110 42.24 -20.85 6.50
C ARG A 110 42.35 -22.13 7.34
N ASN A 111 43.41 -22.28 8.15
CA ASN A 111 43.68 -23.51 8.88
C ASN A 111 42.84 -23.64 10.17
N ASP A 112 42.66 -22.54 10.90
CA ASP A 112 41.81 -22.43 12.09
C ASP A 112 40.43 -21.79 11.77
N SER A 113 40.28 -21.24 10.56
CA SER A 113 39.15 -20.39 10.13
C SER A 113 38.98 -19.12 10.97
N ILE A 114 40.06 -18.55 11.50
CA ILE A 114 40.05 -17.31 12.28
C ILE A 114 40.32 -16.11 11.38
N MET A 115 39.50 -15.06 11.54
CA MET A 115 39.72 -13.76 10.92
C MET A 115 40.09 -12.72 11.98
N GLN A 116 40.99 -11.81 11.62
CA GLN A 116 41.29 -10.59 12.38
C GLN A 116 41.01 -9.38 11.48
N ILE A 117 40.27 -8.40 12.01
CA ILE A 117 39.78 -7.23 11.29
C ILE A 117 40.09 -5.98 12.12
N GLU A 118 40.73 -4.99 11.51
CA GLU A 118 41.08 -3.71 12.13
C GLU A 118 40.82 -2.53 11.18
N GLY A 119 40.49 -1.38 11.76
CA GLY A 119 40.07 -0.18 11.03
C GLY A 119 39.33 0.81 11.93
N TYR A 120 38.40 1.57 11.35
CA TYR A 120 37.72 2.67 12.02
C TYR A 120 36.19 2.70 11.80
N VAL A 121 35.46 3.31 12.74
CA VAL A 121 34.04 3.65 12.60
C VAL A 121 33.75 5.10 13.03
N SER A 122 33.04 5.81 12.16
CA SER A 122 32.61 7.21 12.33
C SER A 122 31.07 7.32 12.31
N GLY A 123 30.53 8.51 12.53
CA GLY A 123 29.08 8.72 12.68
C GLY A 123 28.55 8.44 14.09
N GLY A 124 27.28 8.07 14.20
CA GLY A 124 26.52 8.02 15.45
C GLY A 124 26.16 9.43 15.93
N TRP A 125 26.03 9.65 17.25
CA TRP A 125 25.62 10.97 17.78
C TRP A 125 26.59 12.14 17.53
N GLY A 126 27.74 11.92 16.88
CA GLY A 126 28.72 12.97 16.58
C GLY A 126 29.01 13.89 17.78
N ASP A 127 28.90 15.20 17.56
CA ASP A 127 29.13 16.24 18.56
C ASP A 127 27.98 16.40 19.57
N LEU A 128 26.77 15.95 19.25
CA LEU A 128 25.64 15.89 20.19
C LEU A 128 25.95 14.99 21.39
N ALA A 129 26.92 14.08 21.27
CA ALA A 129 27.41 13.27 22.38
C ALA A 129 27.86 14.11 23.59
N ASN A 130 28.31 15.36 23.41
CA ASN A 130 28.63 16.26 24.53
C ASN A 130 27.35 16.67 25.31
N LYS A 131 26.28 17.01 24.60
CA LYS A 131 24.98 17.37 25.19
C LYS A 131 24.35 16.15 25.88
N VAL A 132 24.22 15.04 25.15
CA VAL A 132 23.62 13.79 25.67
C VAL A 132 24.40 13.25 26.88
N LYS A 133 25.75 13.31 26.87
CA LYS A 133 26.55 12.91 28.05
C LYS A 133 26.30 13.82 29.25
N LYS A 134 26.13 15.13 29.06
CA LYS A 134 25.83 16.07 30.16
C LYS A 134 24.43 15.83 30.75
N GLU A 135 23.46 15.45 29.92
CA GLU A 135 22.06 15.26 30.31
C GLU A 135 21.74 13.85 30.85
N THR A 136 22.48 12.82 30.42
CA THR A 136 22.15 11.41 30.71
C THR A 136 23.32 10.56 31.22
N GLY A 137 24.54 11.10 31.23
CA GLY A 137 25.77 10.34 31.51
C GLY A 137 26.19 9.36 30.39
N LEU A 138 25.36 9.13 29.36
CA LEU A 138 25.60 8.10 28.34
C LEU A 138 26.76 8.47 27.39
N GLU A 139 27.58 7.47 27.08
CA GLU A 139 28.72 7.60 26.17
C GLU A 139 28.46 6.95 24.79
N ASN A 140 28.78 7.68 23.72
CA ASN A 140 28.53 7.34 22.31
C ASN A 140 29.53 6.29 21.75
N HIS A 141 29.62 5.15 22.43
CA HIS A 141 30.41 3.99 21.98
C HIS A 141 29.68 3.22 20.87
N ILE A 142 30.43 2.82 19.85
CA ILE A 142 30.00 1.80 18.91
C ILE A 142 30.47 0.45 19.45
N ASN A 143 29.58 -0.54 19.37
CA ASN A 143 29.89 -1.93 19.70
C ASN A 143 30.09 -2.66 18.37
N VAL A 144 31.24 -3.32 18.23
CA VAL A 144 31.59 -4.17 17.09
C VAL A 144 31.46 -5.61 17.53
N PHE A 145 30.78 -6.42 16.75
CA PHE A 145 30.50 -7.82 17.04
C PHE A 145 30.90 -8.70 15.87
N LEU A 146 31.48 -9.86 16.18
CA LEU A 146 31.89 -10.86 15.21
C LEU A 146 31.42 -12.23 15.69
N GLY A 147 30.40 -12.80 15.06
CA GLY A 147 29.75 -14.03 15.54
C GLY A 147 28.72 -14.61 14.57
N GLU A 148 28.12 -15.72 14.96
CA GLU A 148 27.22 -16.51 14.12
C GLU A 148 25.80 -15.96 14.16
N ARG A 149 25.25 -15.58 13.00
CA ARG A 149 23.86 -15.14 12.86
C ARG A 149 22.91 -16.20 13.38
N LYS A 150 22.07 -15.83 14.34
CA LYS A 150 20.87 -16.58 14.68
C LYS A 150 19.66 -15.68 14.47
N ASP A 151 18.92 -15.95 13.41
CA ASP A 151 17.64 -15.30 13.13
C ASP A 151 16.63 -15.60 14.24
N THR A 152 15.80 -14.59 14.51
CA THR A 152 14.78 -14.57 15.55
C THR A 152 13.71 -13.53 15.20
N ILE A 153 12.75 -13.32 16.08
CA ILE A 153 11.76 -12.26 16.00
C ILE A 153 11.88 -11.42 17.27
N LYS A 154 11.82 -10.09 17.14
CA LYS A 154 11.79 -9.18 18.29
C LYS A 154 10.42 -8.51 18.39
N ASN A 155 9.78 -8.68 19.53
CA ASN A 155 8.53 -7.99 19.86
C ASN A 155 8.79 -6.50 20.04
N CYS A 156 7.92 -5.69 19.43
CA CYS A 156 7.79 -4.28 19.76
C CYS A 156 6.80 -4.17 20.93
N TYR A 157 7.27 -3.77 22.10
CA TYR A 157 6.43 -3.50 23.25
C TYR A 157 5.90 -2.07 23.21
N TYR A 158 4.81 -1.81 23.92
CA TYR A 158 4.48 -0.47 24.36
C TYR A 158 5.59 0.02 25.31
N SER A 159 5.97 1.29 25.18
CA SER A 159 6.87 1.99 26.09
C SER A 159 6.11 3.19 26.61
N SER A 160 6.25 3.49 27.91
CA SER A 160 5.67 4.70 28.46
C SER A 160 6.24 5.95 27.75
N VAL A 161 5.35 6.80 27.25
CA VAL A 161 5.65 8.00 26.43
C VAL A 161 4.91 9.26 26.90
N VAL A 162 4.04 9.11 27.89
CA VAL A 162 3.20 10.15 28.51
C VAL A 162 3.24 9.94 30.02
N ASN A 163 2.83 10.94 30.82
CA ASN A 163 2.61 10.66 32.24
C ASN A 163 1.30 9.88 32.42
N GLU A 164 1.41 8.57 32.61
CA GLU A 164 0.31 7.62 32.82
C GLU A 164 -0.42 7.81 34.17
N GLU A 165 0.07 8.67 35.06
CA GLU A 165 -0.72 9.17 36.22
C GLU A 165 -1.94 9.96 35.73
N PHE A 166 -1.73 10.87 34.77
CA PHE A 166 -2.75 11.78 34.25
C PHE A 166 -3.39 11.31 32.94
N ILE A 167 -2.67 10.54 32.12
CA ILE A 167 -3.16 10.03 30.83
C ILE A 167 -3.56 8.55 30.96
N GLU A 168 -4.79 8.23 30.59
CA GLU A 168 -5.26 6.88 30.34
C GLU A 168 -4.75 6.43 28.96
N VAL A 169 -4.15 5.24 28.91
CA VAL A 169 -3.60 4.65 27.67
C VAL A 169 -4.19 3.26 27.46
N THR A 170 -4.79 3.03 26.29
CA THR A 170 -5.47 1.77 25.97
C THR A 170 -5.17 1.28 24.56
N LEU A 171 -5.38 -0.02 24.33
CA LEU A 171 -5.34 -0.68 23.03
C LEU A 171 -6.54 -1.62 22.97
N ASN A 172 -7.37 -1.51 21.93
CA ASN A 172 -8.63 -2.27 21.81
C ASN A 172 -9.55 -2.13 23.06
N HIS A 173 -9.53 -0.97 23.72
CA HIS A 173 -10.22 -0.67 24.99
C HIS A 173 -9.71 -1.42 26.24
N GLN A 174 -8.56 -2.10 26.15
CA GLN A 174 -7.87 -2.66 27.31
C GLN A 174 -6.72 -1.73 27.72
N GLN A 175 -6.47 -1.55 29.02
CA GLN A 175 -5.32 -0.79 29.52
C GLN A 175 -4.02 -1.44 29.02
N VAL A 176 -3.10 -0.64 28.48
CA VAL A 176 -1.77 -1.12 28.09
C VAL A 176 -0.75 -0.95 29.22
N ASP A 177 0.31 -1.73 29.11
CA ASP A 177 1.47 -1.71 29.99
C ASP A 177 2.75 -2.01 29.18
N GLU A 178 3.92 -1.96 29.82
CA GLU A 178 5.19 -2.32 29.17
C GLU A 178 5.31 -3.81 28.78
N ASN A 179 4.33 -4.67 29.08
CA ASN A 179 4.27 -6.06 28.56
C ASN A 179 3.48 -6.15 27.25
N THR A 180 2.71 -5.12 26.89
CA THR A 180 1.78 -5.14 25.76
C THR A 180 2.54 -5.13 24.43
N ILE A 181 2.36 -6.17 23.61
CA ILE A 181 3.02 -6.31 22.30
C ILE A 181 2.18 -5.59 21.23
N LEU A 182 2.84 -4.70 20.47
CA LEU A 182 2.25 -3.88 19.41
C LEU A 182 2.59 -4.38 18.01
N ASP A 183 3.78 -4.96 17.82
CA ASP A 183 4.24 -5.52 16.54
C ASP A 183 5.31 -6.59 16.77
N THR A 184 5.71 -7.27 15.70
CA THR A 184 6.84 -8.20 15.71
C THR A 184 7.75 -7.96 14.50
N PHE A 185 9.05 -7.76 14.75
CA PHE A 185 10.03 -7.44 13.73
C PHE A 185 10.98 -8.60 13.45
N PRO A 186 11.39 -8.83 12.19
CA PRO A 186 12.52 -9.70 11.87
C PRO A 186 13.78 -9.19 12.58
N ALA A 187 14.47 -10.09 13.27
CA ALA A 187 15.67 -9.74 14.01
C ALA A 187 16.71 -10.86 13.93
N PHE A 188 17.95 -10.56 14.34
CA PHE A 188 18.94 -11.60 14.63
C PHE A 188 19.78 -11.22 15.84
N TYR A 189 20.39 -12.22 16.47
CA TYR A 189 21.48 -12.05 17.44
C TYR A 189 22.73 -12.79 16.96
N LEU A 190 23.86 -12.59 17.64
CA LEU A 190 25.15 -13.18 17.25
C LEU A 190 25.61 -14.18 18.30
N LYS A 191 25.41 -15.47 18.04
CA LYS A 191 25.90 -16.56 18.89
C LYS A 191 27.43 -16.64 18.79
N ASN A 192 28.08 -17.12 19.85
CA ASN A 192 29.54 -17.35 19.90
C ASN A 192 30.37 -16.08 19.60
N SER A 193 29.77 -14.90 19.82
CA SER A 193 30.33 -13.64 19.34
C SER A 193 31.49 -13.12 20.16
N SER A 194 32.56 -12.70 19.49
CA SER A 194 33.51 -11.73 20.03
C SER A 194 32.89 -10.32 20.00
N GLN A 195 33.20 -9.49 20.99
CA GLN A 195 32.76 -8.09 21.05
C GLN A 195 33.96 -7.16 21.28
N TYR A 196 33.96 -6.02 20.60
CA TYR A 196 34.84 -4.88 20.86
C TYR A 196 34.00 -3.63 21.12
N LYS A 197 34.40 -2.80 22.08
CA LYS A 197 33.73 -1.54 22.44
C LYS A 197 34.67 -0.38 22.14
N THR A 198 34.27 0.53 21.25
CA THR A 198 35.15 1.62 20.80
C THR A 198 35.30 2.74 21.84
N SER A 199 36.23 3.67 21.58
CA SER A 199 36.17 5.01 22.16
C SER A 199 34.82 5.70 21.88
N PRO A 200 34.39 6.68 22.69
CA PRO A 200 33.08 7.31 22.53
C PRO A 200 33.05 8.52 21.57
N LYS A 201 34.19 8.94 20.99
CA LYS A 201 34.32 10.16 20.17
C LYS A 201 35.23 9.98 18.95
N GLY A 202 35.04 10.82 17.94
CA GLY A 202 35.93 10.99 16.78
C GLY A 202 35.84 9.86 15.73
N LYS A 203 36.91 9.71 14.93
CA LYS A 203 37.15 8.53 14.08
C LYS A 203 37.60 7.37 14.98
N ARG A 204 36.71 6.45 15.32
CA ARG A 204 36.91 5.48 16.41
C ARG A 204 37.62 4.23 15.89
N HIS A 205 38.86 3.96 16.31
CA HIS A 205 39.56 2.72 15.96
C HIS A 205 38.85 1.50 16.56
N PHE A 206 38.88 0.37 15.86
CA PHE A 206 38.48 -0.93 16.39
C PHE A 206 39.39 -2.05 15.89
N LYS A 207 39.47 -3.13 16.68
CA LYS A 207 40.22 -4.34 16.34
C LYS A 207 39.52 -5.55 16.93
N ILE A 208 39.12 -6.49 16.08
CA ILE A 208 38.33 -7.66 16.47
C ILE A 208 38.88 -8.92 15.79
N LYS A 209 38.84 -10.06 16.50
CA LYS A 209 39.33 -11.35 16.03
C LYS A 209 38.36 -12.44 16.48
N GLY A 210 38.05 -13.39 15.60
CA GLY A 210 37.06 -14.44 15.88
C GLY A 210 37.04 -15.51 14.79
N LYS A 211 36.40 -16.65 15.08
CA LYS A 211 36.25 -17.75 14.11
C LYS A 211 35.10 -17.46 13.15
N ILE A 212 35.31 -17.75 11.87
CA ILE A 212 34.32 -17.60 10.79
C ILE A 212 33.74 -18.97 10.44
N THR A 213 32.43 -19.03 10.31
CA THR A 213 31.62 -20.16 9.85
C THR A 213 30.72 -19.73 8.69
N ASP A 214 29.92 -20.64 8.15
CA ASP A 214 29.02 -20.41 7.04
C ASP A 214 27.87 -19.41 7.34
N ASN A 215 27.73 -18.99 8.60
CA ASN A 215 26.71 -18.03 9.07
C ASN A 215 27.30 -16.85 9.86
N THR A 216 28.62 -16.60 9.82
CA THR A 216 29.23 -15.48 10.56
C THR A 216 28.99 -14.11 9.93
N LEU A 217 28.58 -13.14 10.76
CA LEU A 217 28.50 -11.71 10.43
C LEU A 217 29.52 -10.90 11.23
N LEU A 218 29.94 -9.78 10.64
CA LEU A 218 30.50 -8.63 11.35
C LEU A 218 29.43 -7.56 11.44
N ALA A 219 29.16 -7.04 12.64
CA ALA A 219 28.12 -6.03 12.85
C ALA A 219 28.60 -4.90 13.78
N PHE A 220 28.24 -3.66 13.46
CA PHE A 220 28.54 -2.46 14.23
C PHE A 220 27.22 -1.81 14.63
N GLY A 221 27.10 -1.36 15.88
CA GLY A 221 25.92 -0.62 16.31
C GLY A 221 26.13 0.24 17.56
N GLY A 222 25.32 1.28 17.67
CA GLY A 222 25.21 2.17 18.83
C GLY A 222 23.74 2.41 19.17
N LEU A 223 23.46 3.04 20.32
CA LEU A 223 22.10 3.42 20.69
C LEU A 223 21.59 4.50 19.73
N ASN A 224 20.33 4.41 19.27
CA ASN A 224 19.73 5.31 18.28
C ASN A 224 20.56 5.44 16.99
N CYS A 225 21.31 4.39 16.63
CA CYS A 225 22.10 4.31 15.41
C CYS A 225 21.61 3.16 14.54
N TYR A 226 21.55 3.38 13.22
CA TYR A 226 21.48 2.26 12.30
C TYR A 226 22.80 1.48 12.29
N SER A 227 22.70 0.19 12.02
CA SER A 227 23.77 -0.78 12.21
C SER A 227 24.43 -1.11 10.89
N GLU A 228 25.76 -1.01 10.84
CA GLU A 228 26.55 -1.43 9.69
C GLU A 228 26.84 -2.93 9.82
N ILE A 229 26.41 -3.75 8.87
CA ILE A 229 26.46 -5.21 8.96
C ILE A 229 27.06 -5.79 7.67
N PHE A 230 27.95 -6.77 7.80
CA PHE A 230 28.69 -7.39 6.70
C PHE A 230 28.62 -8.92 6.78
N ASP A 231 28.26 -9.53 5.65
CA ASP A 231 28.15 -10.98 5.46
C ASP A 231 29.53 -11.60 5.21
N LEU A 232 30.25 -11.93 6.30
CA LEU A 232 31.60 -12.49 6.20
C LEU A 232 31.60 -13.92 5.66
N SER A 233 30.54 -14.70 5.90
CA SER A 233 30.47 -16.06 5.38
C SER A 233 30.26 -16.08 3.87
N ALA A 234 29.47 -15.16 3.32
CA ALA A 234 29.47 -14.92 1.87
C ALA A 234 30.84 -14.43 1.39
N MET A 235 31.48 -13.48 2.09
CA MET A 235 32.78 -12.95 1.68
C MET A 235 33.89 -14.01 1.62
N VAL A 236 33.94 -14.94 2.58
CA VAL A 236 34.99 -15.96 2.72
C VAL A 236 34.65 -17.26 1.97
N TYR A 237 33.43 -17.77 2.10
CA TYR A 237 33.07 -19.10 1.58
C TYR A 237 32.27 -19.07 0.27
N THR A 238 31.44 -18.05 0.04
CA THR A 238 30.61 -17.97 -1.19
C THR A 238 30.68 -16.59 -1.88
N PRO A 239 31.88 -16.08 -2.26
CA PRO A 239 32.09 -14.69 -2.69
C PRO A 239 31.33 -14.27 -3.97
N ASN A 240 30.76 -15.21 -4.72
CA ASN A 240 29.89 -14.93 -5.86
C ASN A 240 28.40 -14.73 -5.48
N LYS A 241 27.99 -15.06 -4.24
CA LYS A 241 26.59 -15.02 -3.77
C LYS A 241 26.02 -13.60 -3.72
N ASN A 242 26.82 -12.63 -3.28
CA ASN A 242 26.42 -11.23 -3.14
C ASN A 242 26.85 -10.35 -4.34
N ARG A 243 26.50 -10.75 -5.57
CA ARG A 243 26.60 -9.87 -6.76
C ARG A 243 25.49 -8.80 -6.77
N ARG A 244 25.48 -7.94 -5.76
CA ARG A 244 24.62 -6.74 -5.72
C ARG A 244 24.99 -5.80 -6.87
N LYS A 245 24.00 -5.11 -7.46
CA LYS A 245 24.26 -4.01 -8.40
C LYS A 245 25.07 -2.92 -7.69
N LYS A 246 25.94 -2.23 -8.45
CA LYS A 246 26.80 -1.15 -7.96
C LYS A 246 25.94 -0.10 -7.23
N ILE A 247 26.13 0.05 -5.92
CA ILE A 247 25.49 1.11 -5.15
C ILE A 247 26.26 2.40 -5.44
N GLU A 248 25.54 3.43 -5.89
CA GLU A 248 26.14 4.74 -6.12
C GLU A 248 26.41 5.44 -4.79
N PRO A 249 27.55 6.15 -4.65
CA PRO A 249 27.86 6.89 -3.42
C PRO A 249 26.87 8.03 -3.26
N ARG A 250 25.95 7.89 -2.32
CA ARG A 250 25.05 8.96 -1.89
C ARG A 250 25.71 9.77 -0.79
N GLU A 251 25.51 11.09 -0.81
CA GLU A 251 25.68 11.88 0.40
C GLU A 251 24.59 11.48 1.40
N ILE A 252 25.01 11.05 2.59
CA ILE A 252 24.11 10.59 3.66
C ILE A 252 24.08 11.69 4.73
N PRO A 253 22.92 12.31 5.03
CA PRO A 253 22.82 13.29 6.10
C PRO A 253 23.14 12.65 7.46
N SER A 254 23.71 13.41 8.39
CA SER A 254 24.24 12.89 9.67
C SER A 254 23.21 12.22 10.58
N TYR A 255 21.92 12.48 10.36
CA TYR A 255 20.79 11.78 10.95
C TYR A 255 19.60 11.78 9.97
N LYS A 256 18.64 10.89 10.22
CA LYS A 256 17.31 10.94 9.58
C LYS A 256 16.22 10.94 10.63
N THR A 257 15.33 11.94 10.57
CA THR A 257 14.06 11.94 11.30
C THR A 257 13.06 11.06 10.54
N LEU A 258 12.39 10.15 11.24
CA LEU A 258 11.45 9.19 10.62
C LEU A 258 9.99 9.61 10.79
N MET A 259 9.64 10.15 11.95
CA MET A 259 8.30 10.58 12.32
C MET A 259 8.35 11.92 13.06
N VAL A 260 7.29 12.72 12.88
CA VAL A 260 7.01 13.96 13.63
C VAL A 260 5.50 14.03 13.82
N ASN A 261 5.03 14.35 15.02
CA ASN A 261 3.61 14.40 15.40
C ASN A 261 2.86 13.10 15.03
N ASN A 262 3.51 11.95 15.26
CA ASN A 262 2.92 10.60 15.13
C ASN A 262 2.52 10.23 13.69
N LYS A 263 3.00 11.02 12.72
CA LYS A 263 2.94 10.81 11.28
C LYS A 263 4.36 10.56 10.77
N LEU A 264 4.48 9.64 9.81
CA LEU A 264 5.73 9.47 9.06
C LEU A 264 6.04 10.78 8.34
N LEU A 265 7.29 11.23 8.30
CA LEU A 265 7.58 12.51 7.63
C LEU A 265 7.21 12.50 6.14
N ALA A 266 7.32 11.35 5.48
CA ALA A 266 6.86 11.15 4.09
C ALA A 266 5.32 11.15 3.92
N ASP A 267 4.53 11.29 5.00
CA ASP A 267 3.09 11.50 4.98
C ASP A 267 2.68 12.92 5.41
N ASN A 268 3.47 13.60 6.27
CA ASN A 268 3.20 14.99 6.69
C ASN A 268 3.12 15.98 5.50
N ASP A 269 3.85 15.75 4.42
CA ASP A 269 3.82 16.59 3.22
C ASP A 269 2.48 16.54 2.44
N LYS A 270 1.57 15.63 2.81
CA LYS A 270 0.26 15.45 2.15
C LYS A 270 -0.90 16.07 2.92
N ASP A 271 -0.76 16.28 4.22
CA ASP A 271 -1.87 16.59 5.13
C ASP A 271 -2.19 18.09 5.26
N LYS A 272 -1.83 18.90 4.25
CA LYS A 272 -2.12 20.35 4.18
C LYS A 272 -3.40 20.69 3.37
N ALA A 273 -4.16 19.70 2.93
CA ALA A 273 -5.38 19.90 2.14
C ALA A 273 -6.66 19.82 2.99
N THR A 274 -7.43 20.91 2.98
CA THR A 274 -8.88 21.01 3.23
C THR A 274 -9.49 20.32 4.46
N THR A 275 -9.83 21.14 5.45
CA THR A 275 -11.00 20.93 6.32
C THR A 275 -12.28 21.06 5.49
N ASN A 276 -12.89 19.93 5.11
CA ASN A 276 -14.18 19.86 4.42
C ASN A 276 -15.21 19.10 5.28
N ASP A 277 -16.49 19.39 5.06
CA ASP A 277 -17.61 18.73 5.74
C ASP A 277 -17.61 17.21 5.58
N ILE A 278 -18.03 16.51 6.64
CA ILE A 278 -18.12 15.06 6.67
C ILE A 278 -19.31 14.63 5.81
N SER A 279 -18.98 14.18 4.60
CA SER A 279 -19.91 13.62 3.62
C SER A 279 -19.54 12.19 3.25
N TYR A 280 -20.47 11.46 2.63
CA TYR A 280 -20.27 10.14 2.02
C TYR A 280 -18.94 10.09 1.26
N TYR A 281 -18.75 11.03 0.34
CA TYR A 281 -17.57 11.08 -0.52
C TYR A 281 -16.29 11.31 0.26
N SER A 282 -16.30 12.08 1.36
CA SER A 282 -15.13 12.33 2.20
C SER A 282 -14.56 11.06 2.85
N PHE A 283 -15.40 10.07 3.18
CA PHE A 283 -14.92 8.76 3.65
C PHE A 283 -14.33 7.94 2.50
N THR A 284 -15.00 7.92 1.34
CA THR A 284 -14.52 7.17 0.17
C THR A 284 -13.21 7.73 -0.38
N GLU A 285 -13.02 9.05 -0.33
CA GLU A 285 -11.79 9.73 -0.72
C GLU A 285 -10.64 9.36 0.22
N LYS A 286 -10.82 9.47 1.54
CA LYS A 286 -9.83 9.00 2.53
C LYS A 286 -9.51 7.52 2.36
N ALA A 287 -10.51 6.68 2.06
CA ALA A 287 -10.31 5.26 1.80
C ALA A 287 -9.49 5.00 0.52
N GLU A 288 -9.85 5.65 -0.59
CA GLU A 288 -9.09 5.63 -1.85
C GLU A 288 -7.64 6.10 -1.63
N ASP A 289 -7.44 7.16 -0.86
CA ASP A 289 -6.12 7.70 -0.54
C ASP A 289 -5.27 6.71 0.29
N PHE A 290 -5.89 5.97 1.22
CA PHE A 290 -5.25 4.86 1.91
C PHE A 290 -4.96 3.66 0.98
N ILE A 291 -5.80 3.38 -0.03
CA ILE A 291 -5.51 2.34 -1.06
C ILE A 291 -4.28 2.73 -1.90
N LEU A 292 -4.17 3.99 -2.33
CA LEU A 292 -2.99 4.52 -3.04
C LEU A 292 -1.72 4.38 -2.18
N LYS A 293 -1.83 4.66 -0.87
CA LYS A 293 -0.76 4.47 0.14
C LYS A 293 -0.54 2.99 0.52
N LYS A 294 -1.34 2.05 -0.02
CA LYS A 294 -1.38 0.60 0.30
C LYS A 294 -1.70 0.27 1.76
N GLN A 295 -2.31 1.20 2.48
CA GLN A 295 -2.70 1.09 3.90
C GLN A 295 -4.10 0.46 4.02
N TYR A 296 -4.27 -0.76 3.48
CA TYR A 296 -5.58 -1.42 3.31
C TYR A 296 -6.40 -1.57 4.61
N ALA A 297 -5.75 -1.68 5.77
CA ALA A 297 -6.44 -1.69 7.07
C ALA A 297 -7.17 -0.37 7.36
N LYS A 298 -6.49 0.77 7.17
CA LYS A 298 -7.09 2.12 7.32
C LYS A 298 -8.14 2.40 6.24
N ALA A 299 -7.93 1.93 5.01
CA ALA A 299 -8.95 2.02 3.96
C ALA A 299 -10.23 1.26 4.36
N LYS A 300 -10.10 0.03 4.86
CA LYS A 300 -11.20 -0.76 5.43
C LYS A 300 -11.88 -0.03 6.59
N GLU A 301 -11.13 0.60 7.49
CA GLU A 301 -11.69 1.39 8.60
C GLU A 301 -12.51 2.59 8.10
N GLN A 302 -12.06 3.34 7.09
CA GLN A 302 -12.86 4.41 6.49
C GLN A 302 -14.15 3.87 5.85
N TYR A 303 -14.10 2.72 5.18
CA TYR A 303 -15.32 2.08 4.67
C TYR A 303 -16.26 1.57 5.77
N LEU A 304 -15.74 1.12 6.93
CA LEU A 304 -16.57 0.72 8.08
C LEU A 304 -17.18 1.93 8.81
N LEU A 305 -16.55 3.11 8.76
CA LEU A 305 -17.16 4.35 9.24
C LEU A 305 -18.28 4.81 8.29
N LEU A 306 -18.03 4.78 6.99
CA LEU A 306 -19.04 5.04 5.95
C LEU A 306 -20.27 4.13 6.14
N ASP A 307 -20.04 2.84 6.40
CA ASP A 307 -21.08 1.81 6.60
C ASP A 307 -21.96 2.02 7.84
N LYS A 308 -21.42 2.72 8.85
CA LYS A 308 -22.13 3.08 10.08
C LYS A 308 -22.99 4.33 9.89
N GLU A 309 -22.51 5.27 9.07
CA GLU A 309 -23.14 6.57 8.85
C GLU A 309 -24.25 6.49 7.78
N TYR A 310 -24.05 5.69 6.73
CA TYR A 310 -24.96 5.63 5.57
C TYR A 310 -25.62 4.25 5.43
N PRO A 311 -26.96 4.16 5.44
CA PRO A 311 -27.68 2.88 5.34
C PRO A 311 -27.61 2.27 3.92
N ILE A 312 -27.33 3.09 2.90
CA ILE A 312 -27.18 2.70 1.49
C ILE A 312 -25.76 3.09 1.06
N LEU A 313 -25.03 2.13 0.48
CA LEU A 313 -23.69 2.35 -0.08
C LEU A 313 -23.64 1.92 -1.55
N PHE A 314 -22.93 2.65 -2.40
CA PHE A 314 -22.69 2.23 -3.78
C PHE A 314 -21.80 0.99 -3.84
N ALA A 315 -22.07 0.10 -4.79
CA ALA A 315 -21.42 -1.20 -4.87
C ALA A 315 -19.92 -1.11 -5.18
N ARG A 316 -19.48 -0.05 -5.87
CA ARG A 316 -18.05 0.29 -6.03
C ARG A 316 -17.30 0.40 -4.71
N ASP A 317 -17.93 0.98 -3.69
CA ASP A 317 -17.32 1.19 -2.37
C ASP A 317 -17.32 -0.11 -1.57
N ILE A 318 -18.41 -0.90 -1.64
CA ILE A 318 -18.49 -2.27 -1.09
C ILE A 318 -17.39 -3.17 -1.71
N HIS A 319 -17.20 -3.08 -3.03
CA HIS A 319 -16.18 -3.81 -3.80
C HIS A 319 -14.74 -3.44 -3.40
N ASN A 320 -14.50 -2.17 -3.08
CA ASN A 320 -13.23 -1.71 -2.51
C ASN A 320 -13.06 -2.18 -1.06
N ALA A 321 -14.10 -2.07 -0.23
CA ALA A 321 -14.07 -2.45 1.18
C ALA A 321 -13.79 -3.95 1.37
N LEU A 322 -14.43 -4.80 0.56
CA LEU A 322 -14.17 -6.23 0.45
C LEU A 322 -12.70 -6.53 0.12
N ARG A 323 -12.12 -5.83 -0.87
CA ARG A 323 -10.70 -5.97 -1.23
C ARG A 323 -9.77 -5.49 -0.12
N CYS A 324 -10.08 -4.36 0.51
CA CYS A 324 -9.31 -3.82 1.62
C CYS A 324 -9.27 -4.80 2.80
N ALA A 325 -10.44 -5.31 3.21
CA ALA A 325 -10.56 -6.32 4.26
C ALA A 325 -9.79 -7.62 3.91
N THR A 326 -9.93 -8.10 2.67
CA THR A 326 -9.23 -9.32 2.21
C THR A 326 -7.70 -9.13 2.22
N LEU A 327 -7.21 -8.00 1.69
CA LEU A 327 -5.77 -7.67 1.65
C LEU A 327 -5.19 -7.37 3.03
N SER A 328 -5.98 -6.83 3.97
CA SER A 328 -5.61 -6.70 5.38
C SER A 328 -5.81 -7.98 6.20
N ARG A 329 -6.21 -9.10 5.56
CA ARG A 329 -6.52 -10.41 6.19
C ARG A 329 -7.65 -10.38 7.23
N ASP A 330 -8.47 -9.34 7.21
CA ASP A 330 -9.67 -9.21 8.05
C ASP A 330 -10.82 -9.98 7.40
N TYR A 331 -10.73 -11.31 7.46
CA TYR A 331 -11.68 -12.19 6.77
C TYR A 331 -13.10 -12.09 7.33
N LYS A 332 -13.27 -11.69 8.60
CA LYS A 332 -14.60 -11.42 9.19
C LYS A 332 -15.28 -10.28 8.45
N ASN A 333 -14.61 -9.13 8.32
CA ASN A 333 -15.16 -8.00 7.57
C ASN A 333 -15.21 -8.28 6.06
N ALA A 334 -14.29 -9.10 5.51
CA ALA A 334 -14.38 -9.49 4.10
C ALA A 334 -15.65 -10.30 3.80
N PHE A 335 -16.04 -11.27 4.65
CA PHE A 335 -17.29 -12.00 4.45
C PHE A 335 -18.52 -11.09 4.61
N TYR A 336 -18.52 -10.20 5.61
CA TYR A 336 -19.56 -9.18 5.78
C TYR A 336 -19.74 -8.29 4.53
N TRP A 337 -18.63 -7.79 3.97
CA TRP A 337 -18.65 -7.02 2.73
C TRP A 337 -19.07 -7.85 1.51
N GLY A 338 -18.77 -9.15 1.50
CA GLY A 338 -19.29 -10.10 0.53
C GLY A 338 -20.81 -10.23 0.59
N GLU A 339 -21.37 -10.45 1.77
CA GLU A 339 -22.83 -10.52 1.99
C GLU A 339 -23.54 -9.22 1.59
N LYS A 340 -22.93 -8.05 1.86
CA LYS A 340 -23.44 -6.76 1.34
C LYS A 340 -23.37 -6.65 -0.19
N LEU A 341 -22.38 -7.27 -0.84
CA LEU A 341 -22.31 -7.30 -2.31
C LEU A 341 -23.33 -8.29 -2.92
N ALA A 342 -23.69 -9.38 -2.23
CA ALA A 342 -24.80 -10.26 -2.65
C ALA A 342 -26.13 -9.50 -2.71
N LYS A 343 -26.35 -8.56 -1.77
CA LYS A 343 -27.55 -7.68 -1.77
C LYS A 343 -27.64 -6.73 -2.96
N LYS A 344 -26.55 -6.53 -3.70
CA LYS A 344 -26.51 -5.80 -4.97
C LYS A 344 -26.78 -6.69 -6.20
N GLY A 345 -27.04 -7.99 -6.01
CA GLY A 345 -27.33 -8.93 -7.10
C GLY A 345 -26.10 -9.63 -7.71
N VAL A 346 -24.90 -9.37 -7.19
CA VAL A 346 -23.64 -9.97 -7.67
C VAL A 346 -23.60 -11.48 -7.41
N GLY A 347 -23.15 -12.25 -8.40
CA GLY A 347 -23.03 -13.70 -8.31
C GLY A 347 -21.78 -14.18 -7.57
N ILE A 348 -21.86 -15.34 -6.91
CA ILE A 348 -20.73 -15.96 -6.17
C ILE A 348 -19.47 -16.20 -7.03
N ASN A 349 -19.62 -16.31 -8.36
CA ASN A 349 -18.52 -16.41 -9.32
C ASN A 349 -17.55 -15.21 -9.27
N TYR A 350 -17.98 -14.06 -8.78
CA TYR A 350 -17.14 -12.88 -8.58
C TYR A 350 -15.94 -13.14 -7.63
N PHE A 351 -16.09 -14.10 -6.70
CA PHE A 351 -15.01 -14.57 -5.84
C PHE A 351 -13.98 -15.47 -6.56
N ASN A 352 -14.12 -15.68 -7.88
CA ASN A 352 -13.06 -16.23 -8.73
C ASN A 352 -11.95 -15.21 -9.02
N SER A 353 -12.18 -13.91 -8.77
CA SER A 353 -11.15 -12.88 -8.93
C SER A 353 -9.91 -13.16 -8.05
N SER A 354 -8.72 -12.97 -8.61
CA SER A 354 -7.44 -13.41 -8.03
C SER A 354 -7.18 -12.90 -6.61
N VAL A 355 -7.61 -11.66 -6.32
CA VAL A 355 -7.48 -11.01 -4.99
C VAL A 355 -8.36 -11.67 -3.91
N LEU A 356 -9.43 -12.37 -4.28
CA LEU A 356 -10.38 -13.01 -3.36
C LEU A 356 -10.12 -14.51 -3.13
N VAL A 357 -9.15 -15.11 -3.83
CA VAL A 357 -8.79 -16.55 -3.73
C VAL A 357 -8.39 -16.96 -2.31
N SER A 358 -7.88 -16.04 -1.48
CA SER A 358 -7.61 -16.29 -0.05
C SER A 358 -8.88 -16.53 0.77
N LEU A 359 -10.02 -15.92 0.41
CA LEU A 359 -11.30 -16.18 1.08
C LEU A 359 -11.78 -17.61 0.86
N LYS A 360 -11.62 -18.14 -0.36
CA LYS A 360 -11.96 -19.54 -0.70
C LYS A 360 -11.14 -20.59 0.06
N ARG A 361 -10.04 -20.20 0.71
CA ARG A 361 -9.17 -21.06 1.53
C ARG A 361 -9.43 -20.91 3.04
N ASN A 362 -10.32 -20.00 3.44
CA ASN A 362 -10.68 -19.80 4.85
C ASN A 362 -11.72 -20.85 5.28
N PRO A 363 -11.64 -21.46 6.48
CA PRO A 363 -12.61 -22.45 6.96
C PRO A 363 -14.09 -21.99 6.90
N ASN A 364 -14.34 -20.69 7.08
CA ASN A 364 -15.70 -20.13 7.06
C ASN A 364 -16.29 -20.05 5.65
N TRP A 365 -15.50 -20.25 4.58
CA TRP A 365 -15.96 -20.14 3.19
C TRP A 365 -17.22 -20.95 2.90
N LYS A 366 -17.30 -22.19 3.40
CA LYS A 366 -18.46 -23.08 3.17
C LYS A 366 -19.75 -22.51 3.74
N ASN A 367 -19.68 -21.91 4.93
CA ASN A 367 -20.86 -21.31 5.58
C ASN A 367 -21.22 -19.99 4.87
N PHE A 368 -20.22 -19.18 4.53
CA PHE A 368 -20.39 -17.96 3.76
C PHE A 368 -21.05 -18.21 2.39
N SER A 369 -20.61 -19.20 1.60
CA SER A 369 -21.20 -19.44 0.28
C SER A 369 -22.68 -19.85 0.37
N ILE A 370 -23.05 -20.67 1.36
CA ILE A 370 -24.45 -21.06 1.59
C ILE A 370 -25.31 -19.86 1.99
N ALA A 371 -24.79 -18.98 2.86
CA ALA A 371 -25.46 -17.74 3.23
C ALA A 371 -25.57 -16.77 2.03
N TYR A 372 -24.51 -16.63 1.25
CA TYR A 372 -24.42 -15.77 0.07
C TYR A 372 -25.46 -16.15 -0.99
N ASP A 373 -25.56 -17.43 -1.35
CA ASP A 373 -26.52 -17.91 -2.35
C ASP A 373 -27.98 -17.71 -1.88
N SER A 374 -28.24 -17.85 -0.58
CA SER A 374 -29.54 -17.56 0.04
C SER A 374 -29.89 -16.05 -0.02
N ILE A 375 -28.95 -15.18 0.37
CA ILE A 375 -29.10 -13.73 0.30
C ILE A 375 -29.35 -13.30 -1.16
N LEU A 376 -28.51 -13.77 -2.10
CA LEU A 376 -28.59 -13.45 -3.51
C LEU A 376 -29.93 -13.88 -4.12
N LYS A 377 -30.43 -15.07 -3.77
CA LYS A 377 -31.75 -15.55 -4.23
C LYS A 377 -32.87 -14.64 -3.74
N ASN A 378 -32.86 -14.27 -2.47
CA ASN A 378 -33.89 -13.40 -1.89
C ASN A 378 -33.83 -11.99 -2.48
N THR A 379 -32.63 -11.43 -2.63
CA THR A 379 -32.38 -10.13 -3.27
C THR A 379 -32.90 -10.08 -4.72
N LYS A 380 -32.68 -11.14 -5.52
CA LYS A 380 -33.20 -11.18 -6.90
C LYS A 380 -34.73 -11.24 -6.99
N LEU A 381 -35.42 -11.64 -5.92
CA LEU A 381 -36.89 -11.59 -5.83
C LEU A 381 -37.42 -10.19 -5.45
N SER A 382 -36.60 -9.33 -4.83
CA SER A 382 -36.97 -7.95 -4.50
C SER A 382 -36.69 -6.92 -5.62
N PHE A 383 -36.00 -7.30 -6.70
CA PHE A 383 -35.70 -6.38 -7.80
C PHE A 383 -36.92 -6.13 -8.70
N ASN A 384 -37.08 -4.86 -9.10
CA ASN A 384 -38.08 -4.41 -10.07
C ASN A 384 -37.61 -4.76 -11.49
N ASN A 385 -37.80 -6.02 -11.88
CA ASN A 385 -37.45 -6.54 -13.20
C ASN A 385 -38.20 -5.81 -14.34
N GLU A 386 -39.40 -5.29 -14.08
CA GLU A 386 -40.19 -4.52 -15.05
C GLU A 386 -39.53 -3.15 -15.34
N LEU A 387 -39.11 -2.41 -14.31
CA LEU A 387 -38.30 -1.20 -14.46
C LEU A 387 -36.99 -1.49 -15.22
N LYS A 388 -36.34 -2.64 -14.96
CA LYS A 388 -35.15 -3.02 -15.72
C LYS A 388 -35.46 -3.24 -17.21
N ILE A 389 -36.50 -3.99 -17.54
CA ILE A 389 -36.92 -4.20 -18.93
C ILE A 389 -37.27 -2.87 -19.61
N GLN A 390 -37.97 -1.97 -18.91
CA GLN A 390 -38.32 -0.65 -19.45
C GLN A 390 -37.09 0.22 -19.73
N ILE A 391 -36.08 0.27 -18.83
CA ILE A 391 -34.88 1.08 -19.05
C ILE A 391 -33.94 0.47 -20.11
N ASP A 392 -33.82 -0.86 -20.19
CA ASP A 392 -33.05 -1.53 -21.26
C ASP A 392 -33.73 -1.38 -22.63
N ASN A 393 -35.07 -1.35 -22.70
CA ASN A 393 -35.79 -1.04 -23.94
C ASN A 393 -35.53 0.41 -24.41
N LEU A 394 -35.46 1.38 -23.50
CA LEU A 394 -35.08 2.76 -23.85
C LEU A 394 -33.61 2.86 -24.32
N LYS A 395 -32.70 2.09 -23.71
CA LYS A 395 -31.31 1.94 -24.15
C LYS A 395 -31.23 1.43 -25.59
N GLU A 396 -31.96 0.36 -25.93
CA GLU A 396 -31.97 -0.17 -27.30
C GLU A 396 -32.62 0.79 -28.31
N GLU A 397 -33.68 1.52 -27.95
CA GLU A 397 -34.31 2.51 -28.83
C GLU A 397 -33.35 3.65 -29.23
N ASP A 398 -32.56 4.16 -28.28
CA ASP A 398 -31.52 5.15 -28.53
C ASP A 398 -30.36 4.58 -29.37
N GLN A 399 -29.88 3.38 -29.02
CA GLN A 399 -28.68 2.80 -29.64
C GLN A 399 -28.87 2.39 -31.11
N ILE A 400 -30.12 2.21 -31.59
CA ILE A 400 -30.42 2.00 -33.02
C ILE A 400 -29.81 3.11 -33.90
N ASP A 401 -29.93 4.37 -33.49
CA ASP A 401 -29.49 5.52 -34.29
C ASP A 401 -28.04 5.96 -33.99
N TYR A 402 -27.41 5.40 -32.95
CA TYR A 402 -26.08 5.79 -32.46
C TYR A 402 -24.96 4.78 -32.70
N ARG A 403 -25.25 3.47 -32.80
CA ARG A 403 -24.26 2.43 -33.12
C ARG A 403 -23.49 2.77 -34.40
N LEU A 404 -22.16 2.63 -34.39
CA LEU A 404 -21.28 3.07 -35.50
C LEU A 404 -21.72 2.57 -36.89
N ALA A 405 -22.20 1.32 -37.00
CA ALA A 405 -22.64 0.72 -38.26
C ALA A 405 -24.03 1.19 -38.76
N THR A 406 -24.84 1.83 -37.91
CA THR A 406 -26.20 2.31 -38.24
C THR A 406 -26.39 3.81 -38.00
N ARG A 407 -25.32 4.49 -37.56
CA ARG A 407 -25.31 5.87 -37.04
C ARG A 407 -26.00 6.84 -38.00
N LYS A 408 -27.07 7.47 -37.53
CA LYS A 408 -27.80 8.47 -38.31
C LYS A 408 -27.14 9.84 -38.27
N ASP A 409 -27.61 10.70 -39.15
CA ASP A 409 -27.28 12.12 -39.19
C ASP A 409 -27.64 12.84 -37.87
N HIS A 410 -27.24 14.11 -37.75
CA HIS A 410 -27.47 14.87 -36.54
C HIS A 410 -28.96 15.09 -36.21
N LYS A 411 -29.81 15.32 -37.23
CA LYS A 411 -31.23 15.61 -37.03
C LYS A 411 -31.97 14.39 -36.50
N THR A 412 -31.83 13.24 -37.15
CA THR A 412 -32.49 12.00 -36.71
C THR A 412 -32.05 11.59 -35.30
N ARG A 413 -30.75 11.71 -34.98
CA ARG A 413 -30.25 11.44 -33.61
C ARG A 413 -30.84 12.40 -32.58
N TYR A 414 -30.93 13.70 -32.89
CA TYR A 414 -31.60 14.68 -32.02
C TYR A 414 -33.09 14.33 -31.78
N GLU A 415 -33.83 14.00 -32.84
CA GLU A 415 -35.25 13.61 -32.76
C GLU A 415 -35.45 12.33 -31.92
N THR A 416 -34.55 11.35 -32.03
CA THR A 416 -34.54 10.15 -31.18
C THR A 416 -34.16 10.47 -29.74
N THR A 417 -33.11 11.25 -29.48
CA THR A 417 -32.71 11.60 -28.10
C THR A 417 -33.77 12.44 -27.38
N VAL A 418 -34.46 13.38 -28.04
CA VAL A 418 -35.62 14.09 -27.45
C VAL A 418 -36.69 13.10 -27.00
N ARG A 419 -37.14 12.22 -27.92
CA ARG A 419 -38.19 11.22 -27.69
C ARG A 419 -37.83 10.22 -26.58
N VAL A 420 -36.59 9.76 -26.53
CA VAL A 420 -36.12 8.83 -25.48
C VAL A 420 -35.91 9.55 -24.14
N THR A 421 -35.47 10.81 -24.14
CA THR A 421 -35.35 11.62 -22.91
C THR A 421 -36.72 11.93 -22.31
N GLU A 422 -37.74 12.21 -23.14
CA GLU A 422 -39.13 12.35 -22.69
C GLU A 422 -39.66 11.06 -22.04
N LYS A 423 -39.41 9.90 -22.64
CA LYS A 423 -39.75 8.60 -22.06
C LYS A 423 -39.01 8.36 -20.75
N LEU A 424 -37.72 8.68 -20.69
CA LEU A 424 -36.88 8.53 -19.49
C LEU A 424 -37.37 9.41 -18.33
N VAL A 425 -37.63 10.70 -18.56
CA VAL A 425 -38.14 11.64 -17.54
C VAL A 425 -39.49 11.17 -16.97
N ASN A 426 -40.37 10.62 -17.81
CA ASN A 426 -41.64 10.05 -17.37
C ASN A 426 -41.47 8.73 -16.60
N LEU A 427 -40.56 7.85 -17.01
CA LEU A 427 -40.22 6.61 -16.30
C LEU A 427 -39.64 6.91 -14.91
N LEU A 428 -38.65 7.80 -14.84
CA LEU A 428 -38.04 8.26 -13.58
C LEU A 428 -39.04 8.96 -12.65
N LYS A 429 -40.05 9.65 -13.20
CA LYS A 429 -41.15 10.25 -12.42
C LYS A 429 -42.10 9.20 -11.84
N LYS A 430 -42.23 8.03 -12.48
CA LYS A 430 -43.16 6.95 -12.10
C LYS A 430 -42.53 5.94 -11.13
N GLU A 431 -41.29 5.53 -11.38
CA GLU A 431 -40.59 4.45 -10.65
C GLU A 431 -39.42 4.95 -9.77
N GLY A 432 -39.09 6.25 -9.85
CA GLY A 432 -37.85 6.81 -9.30
C GLY A 432 -36.61 6.38 -10.09
N TYR A 433 -35.41 6.63 -9.55
CA TYR A 433 -34.18 6.22 -10.22
C TYR A 433 -34.00 4.69 -10.21
N PRO A 434 -33.59 4.05 -11.33
CA PRO A 434 -33.19 2.64 -11.36
C PRO A 434 -31.83 2.42 -10.65
N SER A 435 -31.85 2.50 -9.32
CA SER A 435 -30.67 2.35 -8.47
C SER A 435 -30.24 0.89 -8.30
N GLU A 436 -29.02 0.70 -7.82
CA GLU A 436 -28.46 -0.63 -7.51
C GLU A 436 -29.32 -1.44 -6.53
N GLU A 437 -30.14 -0.80 -5.69
CA GLU A 437 -31.08 -1.45 -4.77
C GLU A 437 -32.35 -1.94 -5.48
N LYS A 438 -32.80 -1.24 -6.54
CA LYS A 438 -34.05 -1.55 -7.26
C LYS A 438 -33.88 -2.56 -8.38
N ILE A 439 -32.76 -2.51 -9.12
CA ILE A 439 -32.52 -3.37 -10.30
C ILE A 439 -31.25 -4.23 -10.20
N GLY A 440 -30.49 -4.10 -9.10
CA GLY A 440 -29.19 -4.75 -8.95
C GLY A 440 -28.09 -4.12 -9.80
N ILE A 441 -26.94 -4.80 -9.85
CA ILE A 441 -25.81 -4.48 -10.73
C ILE A 441 -25.32 -5.73 -11.45
N GLU A 442 -24.55 -5.53 -12.51
CA GLU A 442 -24.03 -6.60 -13.36
C GLU A 442 -22.53 -6.81 -13.19
N THR A 443 -22.05 -7.98 -13.62
CA THR A 443 -20.62 -8.30 -13.67
C THR A 443 -20.20 -8.72 -15.06
N LYS A 444 -19.19 -8.06 -15.63
CA LYS A 444 -18.56 -8.47 -16.89
C LYS A 444 -17.53 -9.57 -16.59
N ASN A 445 -17.53 -10.63 -17.40
CA ASN A 445 -16.68 -11.82 -17.24
C ASN A 445 -16.70 -12.39 -15.80
N ASP A 446 -17.90 -12.47 -15.20
CA ASP A 446 -18.21 -12.88 -13.81
C ASP A 446 -17.52 -12.13 -12.66
N THR A 447 -16.46 -11.38 -12.93
CA THR A 447 -15.44 -10.98 -11.93
C THR A 447 -15.10 -9.49 -11.95
N ILE A 448 -15.54 -8.76 -12.97
CA ILE A 448 -15.41 -7.30 -13.10
C ILE A 448 -16.76 -6.67 -12.76
N LEU A 449 -16.79 -5.79 -11.76
CA LEU A 449 -18.02 -5.11 -11.34
C LEU A 449 -18.42 -4.02 -12.35
N ASN A 450 -19.63 -4.07 -12.90
CA ASN A 450 -20.17 -2.98 -13.70
C ASN A 450 -20.95 -2.00 -12.82
N TYR A 451 -20.23 -1.09 -12.16
CA TYR A 451 -20.78 -0.07 -11.25
C TYR A 451 -21.30 1.19 -11.98
N ALA A 452 -21.18 1.24 -13.31
CA ALA A 452 -21.74 2.29 -14.16
C ALA A 452 -22.83 1.64 -15.05
N PRO A 453 -24.12 1.85 -14.75
CA PRO A 453 -25.21 1.25 -15.52
C PRO A 453 -25.17 1.69 -16.99
N GLU A 454 -25.41 0.76 -17.92
CA GLU A 454 -25.24 1.04 -19.35
C GLU A 454 -26.25 2.05 -19.90
N PHE A 455 -27.45 2.13 -19.31
CA PHE A 455 -28.46 3.15 -19.66
C PHE A 455 -28.02 4.59 -19.33
N ASN A 456 -26.91 4.79 -18.61
CA ASN A 456 -26.32 6.12 -18.43
C ASN A 456 -25.97 6.80 -19.78
N VAL A 457 -25.83 6.02 -20.85
CA VAL A 457 -25.69 6.51 -22.23
C VAL A 457 -26.84 7.47 -22.63
N LEU A 458 -28.06 7.23 -22.14
CA LEU A 458 -29.22 8.09 -22.39
C LEU A 458 -29.04 9.48 -21.79
N ILE A 459 -28.53 9.55 -20.56
CA ILE A 459 -28.22 10.79 -19.86
C ILE A 459 -27.07 11.52 -20.59
N MET A 460 -26.06 10.77 -21.02
CA MET A 460 -24.93 11.31 -21.79
C MET A 460 -25.40 11.94 -23.11
N HIS A 461 -26.24 11.26 -23.90
CA HIS A 461 -26.76 11.79 -25.16
C HIS A 461 -27.65 13.02 -24.95
N ALA A 462 -28.53 13.01 -23.94
CA ALA A 462 -29.36 14.16 -23.58
C ALA A 462 -28.51 15.40 -23.26
N ARG A 463 -27.40 15.22 -22.52
CA ARG A 463 -26.41 16.27 -22.23
C ARG A 463 -25.63 16.70 -23.47
N GLN A 464 -25.18 15.77 -24.31
CA GLN A 464 -24.39 16.08 -25.51
C GLN A 464 -25.18 16.87 -26.56
N LEU A 465 -26.48 16.57 -26.71
CA LEU A 465 -27.35 17.26 -27.67
C LEU A 465 -28.15 18.42 -27.07
N GLN A 466 -27.99 18.72 -25.78
CA GLN A 466 -28.66 19.83 -25.08
C GLN A 466 -30.19 19.89 -25.33
N VAL A 467 -30.84 18.72 -25.25
CA VAL A 467 -32.27 18.59 -25.56
C VAL A 467 -33.15 19.42 -24.61
N ASN A 468 -34.26 19.93 -25.12
CA ASN A 468 -35.23 20.76 -24.39
C ASN A 468 -35.71 20.18 -23.03
N THR A 469 -35.71 18.85 -22.87
CA THR A 469 -36.11 18.15 -21.64
C THR A 469 -34.97 17.93 -20.64
N LEU A 470 -33.71 18.21 -21.00
CA LEU A 470 -32.54 18.06 -20.14
C LEU A 470 -32.69 18.77 -18.77
N PRO A 471 -33.20 20.02 -18.66
CA PRO A 471 -33.37 20.68 -17.36
C PRO A 471 -34.34 19.95 -16.41
N GLN A 472 -35.29 19.18 -16.95
CA GLN A 472 -36.19 18.35 -16.14
C GLN A 472 -35.49 17.08 -15.66
N LEU A 473 -34.69 16.45 -16.53
CA LEU A 473 -33.87 15.28 -16.20
C LEU A 473 -32.81 15.62 -15.13
N GLU A 474 -32.05 16.71 -15.30
CA GLU A 474 -31.04 17.13 -14.32
C GLU A 474 -31.66 17.43 -12.95
N LYS A 475 -32.84 18.06 -12.92
CA LYS A 475 -33.58 18.28 -11.67
C LYS A 475 -33.94 16.96 -10.98
N GLN A 476 -34.39 15.95 -11.73
CA GLN A 476 -34.64 14.62 -11.17
C GLN A 476 -33.35 13.97 -10.65
N LEU A 477 -32.30 13.94 -11.46
CA LEU A 477 -31.00 13.33 -11.11
C LEU A 477 -30.35 13.99 -9.88
N PHE A 478 -30.52 15.30 -9.70
CA PHE A 478 -30.03 16.02 -8.52
C PHE A 478 -30.75 15.59 -7.24
N GLU A 479 -32.08 15.45 -7.25
CA GLU A 479 -32.83 14.97 -6.07
C GLU A 479 -32.51 13.49 -5.77
N PHE A 480 -32.42 12.63 -6.78
CA PHE A 480 -31.93 11.24 -6.61
C PHE A 480 -30.48 11.18 -6.09
N GLY A 481 -29.67 12.18 -6.42
CA GLY A 481 -28.31 12.37 -5.90
C GLY A 481 -28.26 12.65 -4.40
N LYS A 482 -29.19 13.47 -3.87
CA LYS A 482 -29.32 13.71 -2.42
C LYS A 482 -29.70 12.43 -1.67
N ASN A 483 -30.54 11.59 -2.28
CA ASN A 483 -31.02 10.33 -1.70
C ASN A 483 -29.99 9.19 -1.77
N ILE A 484 -28.84 9.39 -2.41
CA ILE A 484 -27.84 8.33 -2.68
C ILE A 484 -28.42 7.20 -3.57
N GLU A 485 -29.51 7.48 -4.33
CA GLU A 485 -30.02 6.58 -5.38
C GLU A 485 -29.14 6.64 -6.64
N TYR A 486 -28.48 7.78 -6.87
CA TYR A 486 -27.60 8.07 -8.00
C TYR A 486 -26.30 8.71 -7.51
N ASP A 487 -25.14 8.28 -8.05
CA ASP A 487 -23.83 8.85 -7.70
C ASP A 487 -23.61 10.18 -8.44
N TYR A 488 -24.34 11.22 -8.03
CA TYR A 488 -24.33 12.54 -8.68
C TYR A 488 -22.95 13.22 -8.63
N THR A 489 -22.11 12.87 -7.66
CA THR A 489 -20.75 13.43 -7.52
C THR A 489 -19.70 12.68 -8.33
N ARG A 490 -19.80 11.34 -8.45
CA ARG A 490 -18.77 10.50 -9.07
C ARG A 490 -19.22 9.78 -10.35
N ASN A 491 -20.30 10.21 -10.98
CA ASN A 491 -20.61 9.83 -12.36
C ASN A 491 -19.60 10.47 -13.32
N ASN A 492 -19.20 9.70 -14.33
CA ASN A 492 -18.29 10.14 -15.40
C ASN A 492 -19.08 10.68 -16.62
N LEU A 493 -20.26 11.27 -16.39
CA LEU A 493 -21.21 11.68 -17.45
C LEU A 493 -21.14 13.19 -17.74
N LYS A 494 -19.99 13.82 -17.48
CA LYS A 494 -19.73 15.21 -17.87
C LYS A 494 -19.42 15.27 -19.37
N THR A 495 -19.94 16.29 -20.05
CA THR A 495 -19.83 16.43 -21.51
C THR A 495 -18.69 17.34 -21.97
N GLU A 496 -17.98 17.98 -21.04
CA GLU A 496 -16.83 18.85 -21.30
C GLU A 496 -15.55 18.01 -21.45
N ILE A 497 -15.40 17.36 -22.61
CA ILE A 497 -14.30 16.42 -22.95
C ILE A 497 -12.91 17.11 -23.11
N TYR A 498 -12.81 18.40 -22.78
CA TYR A 498 -11.65 19.25 -23.07
C TYR A 498 -11.29 20.23 -21.93
N ASN A 499 -11.81 20.00 -20.71
CA ASN A 499 -11.60 20.90 -19.56
C ASN A 499 -10.74 20.29 -18.43
N SER A 500 -10.14 19.11 -18.63
CA SER A 500 -9.21 18.53 -17.67
C SER A 500 -7.82 19.16 -17.73
N CYS A 501 -7.24 19.44 -16.56
CA CYS A 501 -5.82 19.77 -16.44
C CYS A 501 -4.87 18.64 -16.89
N TYR A 502 -5.36 17.41 -17.04
CA TYR A 502 -4.59 16.26 -17.51
C TYR A 502 -5.25 15.59 -18.70
N HIS A 503 -4.43 15.19 -19.66
CA HIS A 503 -4.86 14.53 -20.89
C HIS A 503 -4.07 13.24 -21.09
N ILE A 504 -4.72 12.23 -21.66
CA ILE A 504 -4.08 11.01 -22.15
C ILE A 504 -4.15 10.98 -23.67
N TYR A 505 -2.98 10.85 -24.31
CA TYR A 505 -2.83 10.78 -25.76
C TYR A 505 -1.67 9.84 -26.11
N LYS A 506 -1.83 8.96 -27.11
CA LYS A 506 -0.84 7.92 -27.50
C LYS A 506 -0.27 7.12 -26.30
N GLY A 507 -1.11 6.79 -25.32
CA GLY A 507 -0.72 6.07 -24.10
C GLY A 507 0.15 6.85 -23.11
N LYS A 508 0.37 8.16 -23.34
CA LYS A 508 1.13 9.08 -22.49
C LYS A 508 0.20 9.97 -21.67
N LEU A 509 0.61 10.31 -20.46
CA LEU A 509 -0.04 11.31 -19.62
C LEU A 509 0.63 12.67 -19.78
N TYR A 510 -0.19 13.70 -19.96
CA TYR A 510 0.20 15.10 -20.10
C TYR A 510 -0.52 15.98 -19.06
N SER A 511 0.07 17.13 -18.70
CA SER A 511 -0.58 18.23 -17.97
C SER A 511 -0.65 19.48 -18.85
N ALA A 512 -1.76 20.23 -18.80
CA ALA A 512 -1.84 21.51 -19.50
C ALA A 512 -0.86 22.53 -18.87
N LYS A 513 -0.14 23.31 -19.67
CA LYS A 513 0.91 24.25 -19.18
C LYS A 513 0.38 25.35 -18.26
N GLY A 514 -0.93 25.65 -18.32
CA GLY A 514 -1.60 26.59 -17.42
C GLY A 514 -2.05 26.00 -16.07
N CYS A 515 -1.93 24.68 -15.86
CA CYS A 515 -2.35 24.00 -14.64
C CYS A 515 -1.18 23.72 -13.69
N SER A 516 -1.43 23.82 -12.38
CA SER A 516 -0.49 23.37 -11.35
C SER A 516 -0.45 21.84 -11.27
N GLU A 517 0.75 21.27 -11.18
CA GLU A 517 0.91 19.81 -11.09
C GLU A 517 0.47 19.29 -9.71
N ASN A 518 -0.72 18.69 -9.66
CA ASN A 518 -1.18 17.89 -8.54
C ASN A 518 -0.52 16.49 -8.56
N ASP A 519 0.55 16.37 -7.79
CA ASP A 519 1.35 15.15 -7.63
C ASP A 519 0.56 13.99 -6.94
N LEU A 520 -0.61 14.25 -6.34
CA LEU A 520 -1.53 13.18 -5.89
C LEU A 520 -2.39 12.65 -7.06
N THR A 521 -2.97 13.54 -7.86
CA THR A 521 -3.71 13.19 -9.08
C THR A 521 -2.86 12.35 -10.02
N VAL A 522 -1.62 12.77 -10.32
CA VAL A 522 -0.69 12.01 -11.16
C VAL A 522 -0.45 10.59 -10.63
N LYS A 523 -0.38 10.39 -9.30
CA LYS A 523 -0.25 9.05 -8.70
C LYS A 523 -1.55 8.23 -8.79
N LYS A 524 -2.71 8.87 -8.64
CA LYS A 524 -4.04 8.22 -8.79
C LYS A 524 -4.25 7.71 -10.21
N ILE A 525 -3.93 8.52 -11.21
CA ILE A 525 -3.95 8.15 -12.64
C ILE A 525 -2.98 6.99 -12.90
N LYS A 526 -1.70 7.13 -12.50
CA LYS A 526 -0.70 6.06 -12.63
C LYS A 526 -1.11 4.74 -11.95
N TYR A 527 -1.90 4.80 -10.86
CA TYR A 527 -2.43 3.60 -10.20
C TYR A 527 -3.53 2.93 -11.03
N LEU A 528 -4.43 3.67 -11.66
CA LEU A 528 -5.52 3.10 -12.46
C LEU A 528 -5.02 2.22 -13.62
N PHE A 529 -3.97 2.67 -14.33
CA PHE A 529 -3.32 1.89 -15.38
C PHE A 529 -2.45 0.73 -14.86
N LYS A 530 -2.18 0.69 -13.55
CA LYS A 530 -1.41 -0.38 -12.91
C LYS A 530 -2.07 -0.82 -11.61
N ASN A 531 -3.30 -1.31 -11.74
CA ASN A 531 -4.24 -1.63 -10.67
C ASN A 531 -4.30 -3.17 -10.40
N PRO A 532 -3.32 -3.77 -9.70
CA PRO A 532 -3.16 -5.22 -9.58
C PRO A 532 -4.29 -5.94 -8.82
N TYR A 533 -5.20 -5.19 -8.19
CA TYR A 533 -6.29 -5.72 -7.38
C TYR A 533 -7.68 -5.32 -7.91
N ASN A 534 -7.74 -4.59 -9.04
CA ASN A 534 -8.97 -4.07 -9.64
C ASN A 534 -9.83 -3.26 -8.64
N PHE A 535 -9.23 -2.28 -7.97
CA PHE A 535 -9.93 -1.28 -7.15
C PHE A 535 -10.63 -0.23 -8.02
N THR A 536 -11.82 0.21 -7.64
CA THR A 536 -12.55 1.29 -8.34
C THR A 536 -12.25 2.62 -7.68
N PHE A 537 -11.77 3.62 -8.42
CA PHE A 537 -11.51 4.96 -7.90
C PHE A 537 -12.42 6.00 -8.54
N TYR A 538 -12.65 7.13 -7.86
CA TYR A 538 -13.22 8.31 -8.50
C TYR A 538 -12.21 8.95 -9.46
N ASN A 539 -12.60 9.14 -10.73
CA ASN A 539 -11.70 9.53 -11.80
C ASN A 539 -12.35 10.50 -12.82
N ASN A 540 -12.67 11.71 -12.40
CA ASN A 540 -12.95 12.86 -13.28
C ASN A 540 -11.76 13.83 -13.26
N GLN A 541 -10.55 13.32 -13.54
CA GLN A 541 -9.30 14.08 -13.47
C GLN A 541 -8.35 13.83 -14.67
N TYR A 542 -8.81 13.14 -15.72
CA TYR A 542 -8.17 13.19 -17.04
C TYR A 542 -9.18 13.01 -18.16
N ASP A 543 -8.92 13.67 -19.28
CA ASP A 543 -9.57 13.40 -20.56
C ASP A 543 -8.73 12.39 -21.36
N VAL A 544 -9.36 11.55 -22.17
CA VAL A 544 -8.67 10.63 -23.09
C VAL A 544 -8.97 11.08 -24.51
N ILE A 545 -7.93 11.44 -25.26
CA ILE A 545 -8.07 11.89 -26.64
C ILE A 545 -7.75 10.72 -27.58
N SER A 546 -8.76 10.32 -28.36
CA SER A 546 -8.68 9.29 -29.39
C SER A 546 -7.55 9.58 -30.39
N PHE A 547 -6.95 8.55 -30.96
CA PHE A 547 -5.94 8.72 -31.99
C PHE A 547 -6.57 8.71 -33.39
N GLU A 548 -6.72 9.91 -33.96
CA GLU A 548 -7.06 10.08 -35.38
C GLU A 548 -5.77 10.25 -36.18
N LYS A 549 -5.50 9.30 -37.08
CA LYS A 549 -4.24 9.24 -37.85
C LYS A 549 -4.13 10.39 -38.84
N GLU A 550 -5.27 10.80 -39.37
CA GLU A 550 -5.46 11.90 -40.31
C GLU A 550 -5.03 13.24 -39.69
N ASN A 551 -5.20 13.38 -38.38
CA ASN A 551 -4.92 14.59 -37.60
C ASN A 551 -3.63 14.49 -36.75
N GLU A 552 -2.81 13.44 -36.95
CA GLU A 552 -1.67 13.09 -36.09
C GLU A 552 -0.66 14.24 -35.91
N LEU A 553 -0.23 14.88 -37.00
CA LEU A 553 0.77 15.95 -36.98
C LEU A 553 0.27 17.27 -36.38
N GLU A 554 -1.04 17.48 -36.36
CA GLU A 554 -1.66 18.66 -35.73
C GLU A 554 -1.82 18.42 -34.23
N LEU A 555 -2.30 17.24 -33.84
CA LEU A 555 -2.43 16.84 -32.44
C LEU A 555 -1.07 16.74 -31.72
N ASP A 556 -0.04 16.12 -32.33
CA ASP A 556 1.31 16.08 -31.74
C ASP A 556 1.84 17.49 -31.45
N ARG A 557 1.68 18.42 -32.40
CA ARG A 557 2.09 19.83 -32.24
C ARG A 557 1.27 20.54 -31.16
N TYR A 558 -0.05 20.36 -31.17
CA TYR A 558 -0.93 20.93 -30.14
C TYR A 558 -0.52 20.50 -28.73
N TYR A 559 -0.15 19.22 -28.55
CA TYR A 559 0.38 18.71 -27.28
C TYR A 559 1.76 19.29 -26.93
N GLU A 560 2.69 19.38 -27.89
CA GLU A 560 4.01 20.00 -27.67
C GLU A 560 3.90 21.48 -27.30
N GLU A 561 3.00 22.23 -27.94
CA GLU A 561 2.78 23.66 -27.69
C GLU A 561 2.06 23.92 -26.36
N ASN A 562 1.01 23.16 -26.03
CA ASN A 562 0.08 23.49 -24.93
C ASN A 562 0.26 22.65 -23.65
N TYR A 563 0.96 21.51 -23.71
CA TYR A 563 1.05 20.55 -22.60
C TYR A 563 2.49 20.14 -22.24
N ASN A 564 2.68 19.69 -21.00
CA ASN A 564 3.90 19.07 -20.49
C ASN A 564 3.73 17.55 -20.43
N PHE A 565 4.73 16.78 -20.84
CA PHE A 565 4.72 15.32 -20.70
C PHE A 565 5.08 14.89 -19.28
N ILE A 566 4.27 14.00 -18.68
CA ILE A 566 4.46 13.50 -17.31
C ILE A 566 4.98 12.06 -17.28
N THR A 567 4.40 11.16 -18.09
CA THR A 567 4.75 9.72 -18.06
C THR A 567 4.19 8.93 -19.24
N GLN A 568 4.79 7.79 -19.56
CA GLN A 568 4.10 6.72 -20.32
C GLN A 568 3.21 5.93 -19.35
N LEU A 569 1.97 5.62 -19.74
CA LEU A 569 1.04 4.79 -18.96
C LEU A 569 0.88 3.39 -19.54
N THR A 570 0.81 3.28 -20.87
CA THR A 570 0.71 2.03 -21.64
C THR A 570 1.43 2.18 -22.98
N ASP A 571 1.98 1.09 -23.52
CA ASP A 571 2.55 1.03 -24.86
C ASP A 571 1.51 0.59 -25.92
N ASP A 572 0.43 -0.08 -25.49
CA ASP A 572 -0.77 -0.34 -26.31
C ASP A 572 -1.71 0.86 -26.21
N TRP A 573 -1.75 1.70 -27.24
CA TRP A 573 -2.63 2.86 -27.30
C TRP A 573 -4.05 2.51 -27.75
N TYR A 574 -4.26 1.37 -28.44
CA TYR A 574 -5.60 0.84 -28.71
C TYR A 574 -6.30 0.34 -27.44
N PHE A 575 -5.65 0.36 -26.27
CA PHE A 575 -6.26 0.05 -24.97
C PHE A 575 -7.50 0.90 -24.65
N TYR A 576 -7.63 2.10 -25.25
CA TYR A 576 -8.76 3.01 -25.04
C TYR A 576 -9.91 2.82 -26.05
N GLU A 577 -9.72 1.94 -27.05
CA GLU A 577 -10.66 1.69 -28.17
C GLU A 577 -11.26 0.26 -28.12
N LYS A 578 -11.04 -0.46 -27.01
CA LYS A 578 -11.41 -1.87 -26.77
C LYS A 578 -12.37 -2.01 -25.58
#